data_AF-A0A6J4XQ15-F1
#
_entry.id   AF-A0A6J4XQ15-F1
#
_cell.length_a   1.000
_cell.length_b   1.000
_cell.length_c   1.000
_cell.angle_alpha   90.00
_cell.angle_beta   90.00
_cell.angle_gamma   90.00
#
_symmetry.space_group_name_H-M   'P 1'
#
loop_
_entity.id
_entity.type
_entity.pdbx_description
1 polymer ?
#
loop_
_entity_poly.entity_id
_entity_poly.type
_entity_poly.pdbx_seq_one_letter_code
_entity_poly.pdbx_strand_id
1 'polypeptide(L)'
;MLKYNDVKLDPIRLKRLFELYFEEKVEKDRRKKEKYAELSLEYALSQVFSPKQKELFKKKLEGLPLNKTEQEYYSRTGVSGLNHRICCNPLIL
;
A
#
# COMPACT_ATOMS: atom_id res chain seq x y z
N MET A 1 -19.78 16.80 38.68
CA MET A 1 -18.33 16.73 38.99
C MET A 1 -17.98 15.28 39.22
N LEU A 2 -17.26 14.66 38.27
CA LEU A 2 -16.81 13.28 38.39
C LEU A 2 -15.55 13.25 39.27
N LYS A 3 -15.57 12.44 40.34
CA LYS A 3 -14.41 12.23 41.22
C LYS A 3 -13.78 10.88 40.87
N TYR A 4 -12.49 10.87 40.58
CA TYR A 4 -11.71 9.65 40.38
C TYR A 4 -10.45 9.77 41.24
N ASN A 5 -10.29 8.85 42.21
CA ASN A 5 -9.12 8.74 43.09
C ASN A 5 -8.60 10.10 43.62
N ASP A 6 -9.46 10.84 44.33
CA ASP A 6 -9.19 12.17 44.92
C ASP A 6 -8.83 13.33 43.97
N VAL A 7 -8.72 13.10 42.67
CA VAL A 7 -8.51 14.16 41.68
C VAL A 7 -9.85 14.66 41.14
N LYS A 8 -10.09 15.98 41.25
CA LYS A 8 -11.23 16.63 40.58
C LYS A 8 -10.93 16.68 39.08
N LEU A 9 -11.68 15.91 38.31
CA LEU A 9 -11.58 15.93 36.84
C LEU A 9 -12.28 17.18 36.32
N ASP A 10 -11.55 18.06 35.64
CA ASP A 10 -12.12 19.20 34.92
C ASP A 10 -12.62 18.73 33.53
N PRO A 11 -13.95 18.70 33.28
CA PRO A 11 -14.51 18.26 32.01
C PRO A 11 -14.08 19.12 30.83
N ILE A 12 -13.85 20.42 31.06
CA ILE A 12 -13.45 21.35 30.00
C ILE A 12 -12.02 21.04 29.58
N ARG A 13 -11.13 20.84 30.55
CA ARG A 13 -9.74 20.44 30.30
C ARG A 13 -9.66 19.09 29.60
N LEU A 14 -10.47 18.12 30.00
CA LEU A 14 -10.52 16.81 29.36
C LEU A 14 -10.97 16.92 27.90
N LYS A 15 -12.03 17.69 27.63
CA LYS A 15 -12.54 17.90 26.27
C LYS A 15 -11.49 18.52 25.35
N ARG A 16 -10.80 19.57 25.82
CA ARG A 16 -9.71 20.21 25.04
C ARG A 16 -8.55 19.26 24.77
N LEU A 17 -8.17 18.45 25.77
CA LEU A 17 -7.09 17.48 25.61
C LEU A 17 -7.48 16.41 24.58
N PHE A 18 -8.73 15.93 24.65
CA PHE A 18 -9.27 14.99 23.68
C PHE A 18 -9.28 15.57 22.26
N GLU A 19 -9.76 16.80 22.09
CA GLU A 19 -9.78 17.49 20.80
C GLU A 19 -8.37 17.61 20.21
N LEU A 20 -7.40 18.05 21.01
CA LEU A 20 -6.01 18.19 20.56
C LEU A 20 -5.37 16.86 20.13
N TYR A 21 -5.53 15.80 20.92
CA TYR A 21 -5.01 14.47 20.56
C TYR A 21 -5.76 13.88 19.36
N PHE A 22 -7.05 14.12 19.25
CA PHE A 22 -7.86 13.63 18.14
C PHE A 22 -7.47 14.33 16.84
N GLU A 23 -7.31 15.65 16.84
CA GLU A 23 -6.84 16.43 15.69
C GLU A 23 -5.44 15.97 15.25
N GLU A 24 -4.49 15.81 16.18
CA GLU A 24 -3.16 15.32 15.86
C GLU A 24 -3.19 13.91 15.24
N LYS A 25 -4.06 13.04 15.75
CA LYS A 25 -4.24 11.68 15.23
C LYS A 25 -4.83 11.70 13.83
N VAL A 26 -5.90 12.48 13.59
CA VAL A 26 -6.52 12.63 12.27
C VAL A 26 -5.50 13.12 11.25
N GLU A 27 -4.68 14.10 11.61
CA GLU A 27 -3.67 14.65 10.71
C GLU A 27 -2.49 13.68 10.46
N LYS A 28 -2.11 12.88 11.46
CA LYS A 28 -1.17 11.77 11.26
C LYS A 28 -1.74 10.68 10.34
N ASP A 29 -3.02 10.33 10.52
CA ASP A 29 -3.67 9.29 9.73
C ASP A 29 -3.89 9.75 8.29
N ARG A 30 -4.23 11.03 8.05
CA ARG A 30 -4.29 11.62 6.71
C ARG A 30 -2.94 11.53 5.99
N ARG A 31 -1.86 11.97 6.63
CA ARG A 31 -0.50 11.89 6.07
C ARG A 31 -0.06 10.45 5.80
N LYS A 32 -0.44 9.50 6.66
CA LYS A 32 -0.18 8.07 6.43
C LYS A 32 -0.96 7.53 5.23
N LYS A 33 -2.25 7.89 5.10
CA LYS A 33 -3.07 7.49 3.95
C LYS A 33 -2.52 8.04 2.64
N GLU A 34 -2.08 9.29 2.62
CA GLU A 34 -1.47 9.91 1.43
C GLU A 34 -0.19 9.19 1.01
N LYS A 35 0.73 8.95 1.96
CA LYS A 35 1.95 8.17 1.71
C LYS A 35 1.64 6.75 1.27
N TYR A 36 0.66 6.11 1.89
CA TYR A 36 0.24 4.76 1.51
C TYR A 36 -0.34 4.75 0.10
N ALA A 37 -1.18 5.71 -0.26
CA ALA A 37 -1.76 5.81 -1.60
C ALA A 37 -0.67 5.98 -2.67
N GLU A 38 0.28 6.89 -2.45
CA GLU A 38 1.43 7.13 -3.33
C GLU A 38 2.25 5.85 -3.55
N LEU A 39 2.58 5.15 -2.46
CA LEU A 39 3.45 3.98 -2.50
C LEU A 39 2.71 2.68 -2.85
N SER A 40 1.37 2.65 -2.73
CA SER A 40 0.57 1.43 -2.95
C SER A 40 0.64 0.94 -4.39
N LEU A 41 0.64 1.85 -5.37
CA LEU A 41 0.68 1.50 -6.79
C LEU A 41 2.04 0.93 -7.16
N GLU A 42 3.14 1.62 -6.81
CA GLU A 42 4.49 1.12 -7.09
C GLU A 42 4.76 -0.21 -6.39
N TYR A 43 4.31 -0.33 -5.14
CA TYR A 43 4.39 -1.56 -4.37
C TYR A 43 3.61 -2.69 -5.02
N ALA A 44 2.34 -2.49 -5.39
CA ALA A 44 1.54 -3.48 -6.10
C ALA A 44 2.19 -3.90 -7.43
N LEU A 45 2.71 -2.95 -8.21
CA LEU A 45 3.42 -3.23 -9.46
C LEU A 45 4.72 -4.00 -9.24
N SER A 46 5.40 -3.82 -8.12
CA SER A 46 6.59 -4.61 -7.75
C SER A 46 6.26 -6.03 -7.30
N GLN A 47 5.07 -6.24 -6.70
CA GLN A 47 4.60 -7.57 -6.29
C GLN A 47 4.19 -8.42 -7.48
N VAL A 48 3.59 -7.79 -8.50
CA VAL A 48 3.05 -8.47 -9.68
C VAL A 48 4.12 -8.68 -10.76
N PHE A 49 5.07 -7.75 -10.93
CA PHE A 49 6.06 -7.80 -12.01
C PHE A 49 7.50 -7.75 -11.50
N SER A 50 8.28 -8.76 -11.85
CA SER A 50 9.74 -8.72 -11.71
C SER A 50 10.33 -7.62 -12.61
N PRO A 51 11.47 -6.99 -12.26
CA PRO A 51 12.08 -5.92 -13.07
C PRO A 51 12.24 -6.29 -14.55
N LYS A 52 12.66 -7.53 -14.82
CA LYS A 52 12.81 -8.06 -16.18
C LYS A 52 11.46 -8.21 -16.92
N GLN A 53 10.37 -8.48 -16.23
CA GLN A 53 9.03 -8.52 -16.83
C GLN A 53 8.52 -7.12 -17.20
N LYS A 54 8.87 -6.08 -16.42
CA LYS A 54 8.52 -4.68 -16.75
C LYS A 54 9.20 -4.24 -18.05
N GLU A 55 10.46 -4.60 -18.24
CA GLU A 55 11.20 -4.32 -19.48
C GLU A 55 10.59 -5.05 -20.69
N LEU A 56 10.21 -6.32 -20.54
CA LEU A 56 9.57 -7.09 -21.60
C LEU A 56 8.18 -6.55 -21.97
N PHE A 57 7.40 -6.10 -20.98
CA PHE A 57 6.12 -5.44 -21.22
C PHE A 57 6.29 -4.13 -21.98
N LYS A 58 7.27 -3.30 -21.61
CA LYS A 58 7.58 -2.06 -22.34
C LYS A 58 7.97 -2.33 -23.79
N LYS A 59 8.90 -3.27 -24.04
CA LYS A 59 9.29 -3.67 -25.40
C LYS A 59 8.10 -4.10 -26.25
N LYS A 60 7.17 -4.87 -25.66
CA LYS A 60 5.96 -5.33 -26.35
C LYS A 60 4.97 -4.18 -26.64
N LEU A 61 4.82 -3.22 -25.72
CA LEU A 61 4.01 -2.01 -25.92
C LEU A 61 4.60 -1.10 -27.01
N GLU A 62 5.92 -1.04 -27.11
CA GLU A 62 6.66 -0.30 -28.14
C GLU A 62 6.69 -1.02 -29.50
N GLY A 63 6.10 -2.23 -29.60
CA GLY A 63 6.04 -3.00 -30.84
C GLY A 63 7.36 -3.65 -31.26
N LEU A 64 8.36 -3.70 -30.35
CA LEU A 64 9.65 -4.33 -30.62
C LEU A 64 9.52 -5.86 -30.58
N PRO A 65 10.15 -6.58 -31.51
CA PRO A 65 10.14 -8.04 -31.52
C PRO A 65 10.92 -8.58 -30.31
N LEU A 66 10.30 -9.51 -29.58
CA LEU A 66 10.94 -10.24 -28.49
C LEU A 66 11.79 -11.38 -29.06
N ASN A 67 12.98 -11.59 -28.51
CA ASN A 67 13.79 -12.74 -28.88
C ASN A 67 13.20 -14.05 -28.32
N LYS A 68 13.66 -15.22 -28.81
CA LYS A 68 13.15 -16.53 -28.37
C LYS A 68 13.20 -16.73 -26.84
N THR A 69 14.29 -16.28 -26.20
CA THR A 69 14.49 -16.38 -24.75
C THR A 69 13.53 -15.46 -23.98
N GLU A 70 13.30 -14.26 -24.48
CA GLU A 70 12.38 -13.26 -23.94
C GLU A 70 10.91 -13.71 -24.06
N GLN A 71 10.57 -14.32 -25.18
CA GLN A 71 9.25 -14.88 -25.44
C GLN A 71 8.98 -16.11 -24.54
N GLU A 72 9.98 -16.95 -24.34
CA GLU A 72 9.90 -18.08 -23.42
C GLU A 72 9.79 -17.61 -21.96
N TYR A 73 10.50 -16.57 -21.55
CA TYR A 73 10.39 -15.98 -20.22
C TYR A 73 9.02 -15.32 -19.98
N TYR A 74 8.48 -14.64 -21.01
CA TYR A 74 7.13 -14.09 -21.02
C TYR A 74 6.06 -15.19 -20.87
N SER A 75 6.27 -16.34 -21.53
CA SER A 75 5.32 -17.46 -21.53
C SER A 75 5.39 -18.32 -20.26
N ARG A 76 6.60 -18.58 -19.73
CA ARG A 76 6.82 -19.42 -18.53
C ARG A 76 6.35 -18.76 -17.23
N THR A 77 6.29 -17.44 -17.18
CA THR A 77 5.68 -16.72 -16.04
C THR A 77 4.19 -16.48 -16.22
N GLY A 78 3.63 -16.88 -17.36
CA GLY A 78 2.20 -16.86 -17.63
C GLY A 78 1.45 -17.81 -16.72
N VAL A 79 0.56 -17.24 -15.90
CA VAL A 79 -0.57 -17.89 -15.22
C VAL A 79 -0.27 -18.75 -13.99
N SER A 80 0.85 -19.48 -13.89
CA SER A 80 1.07 -20.37 -12.72
C SER A 80 1.70 -19.65 -11.51
N GLY A 81 2.68 -18.77 -11.74
CA GLY A 81 3.42 -18.08 -10.68
C GLY A 81 2.84 -16.71 -10.29
N LEU A 82 2.19 -16.01 -11.23
CA LEU A 82 1.52 -14.74 -10.96
C LEU A 82 0.27 -14.92 -10.08
N ASN A 83 -0.50 -15.98 -10.33
CA ASN A 83 -1.67 -16.29 -9.51
C ASN A 83 -1.27 -16.61 -8.06
N HIS A 84 -0.15 -17.29 -7.81
CA HIS A 84 0.25 -17.55 -6.43
C HIS A 84 0.59 -16.27 -5.64
N ARG A 85 1.25 -15.28 -6.26
CA ARG A 85 1.55 -14.00 -5.58
C ARG A 85 0.33 -13.11 -5.43
N ILE A 86 -0.60 -13.13 -6.37
CA ILE A 86 -1.85 -12.35 -6.29
C ILE A 86 -2.82 -13.00 -5.28
N CYS A 87 -2.94 -14.33 -5.27
CA CYS A 87 -3.83 -15.06 -4.36
C CYS A 87 -3.34 -15.08 -2.90
N CYS A 88 -2.04 -14.91 -2.65
CA CYS A 88 -1.45 -14.96 -1.30
C CYS A 88 -1.09 -13.58 -0.73
N ASN A 89 -1.47 -12.48 -1.39
CA ASN A 89 -1.20 -11.13 -0.89
C ASN A 89 -2.48 -10.53 -0.27
N PRO A 90 -2.62 -10.49 1.07
CA PRO A 90 -3.81 -9.98 1.75
C PRO A 90 -4.01 -8.47 1.62
N LEU A 91 -3.15 -7.77 0.87
CA LEU A 91 -3.26 -6.34 0.58
C LEU A 91 -3.95 -6.03 -0.77
N ILE A 92 -4.33 -7.06 -1.55
CA ILE A 92 -5.02 -6.91 -2.86
C ILE A 92 -6.52 -7.30 -2.76
N LEU A 93 -7.00 -7.75 -1.60
CA LEU A 93 -8.41 -8.11 -1.31
C LEU A 93 -9.07 -7.10 -0.37
#